data_AF-A0A497PD05-F1
#
_entry.id   AF-A0A497PD05-F1
#
_cell.length_a   1.000
_cell.length_b   1.000
_cell.length_c   1.000
_cell.angle_alpha   90.00
_cell.angle_beta   90.00
_cell.angle_gamma   90.00
#
_symmetry.space_group_name_H-M   'P 1'
#
loop_
_entity.id
_entity.type
_entity.pdbx_description
1 polymer ?
#
loop_
_entity_poly.entity_id
_entity_poly.type
_entity_poly.pdbx_seq_one_letter_code
_entity_poly.pdbx_strand_id
1 'polypeptide(L)'
;MSIFLIDHQTFLIIIAICVNIYGFGLFLWWWIKIGAATEVYIYVTLLFLASAFMGAIGLYANALYNSDIAAYYKLIESELWSWSFVPAVAIKFLIIIRMMVKVYRSRLYDINARPDRRDSKK
;
A
#
# COMPACT_ATOMS: atom_id res chain seq x y z
N MET A 1 -19.99 -27.21 -4.20
CA MET A 1 -20.25 -25.76 -4.06
C MET A 1 -18.99 -24.96 -3.69
N SER A 2 -17.93 -25.59 -3.17
CA SER A 2 -16.64 -24.95 -2.81
C SER A 2 -15.73 -24.62 -4.02
N ILE A 3 -15.75 -25.43 -5.08
CA ILE A 3 -14.85 -25.26 -6.25
C ILE A 3 -15.14 -23.93 -6.99
N PHE A 4 -16.41 -23.58 -7.19
CA PHE A 4 -16.81 -22.33 -7.86
C PHE A 4 -16.40 -21.05 -7.12
N LEU A 5 -16.32 -21.08 -5.78
CA LEU A 5 -15.91 -19.94 -4.96
C LEU A 5 -14.39 -19.70 -5.04
N ILE A 6 -13.60 -20.77 -5.12
CA ILE A 6 -12.14 -20.72 -5.22
C ILE A 6 -11.71 -20.13 -6.58
N ASP A 7 -12.42 -20.50 -7.66
CA ASP A 7 -12.17 -19.95 -9.00
C ASP A 7 -12.48 -18.45 -9.06
N HIS A 8 -13.58 -18.02 -8.45
CA HIS A 8 -13.95 -16.61 -8.44
C HIS A 8 -12.97 -15.75 -7.61
N GLN A 9 -12.55 -16.23 -6.43
CA GLN A 9 -11.56 -15.53 -5.61
C GLN A 9 -10.21 -15.38 -6.33
N THR A 10 -9.74 -16.45 -6.98
CA THR A 10 -8.48 -16.41 -7.74
C THR A 10 -8.57 -15.41 -8.89
N PHE A 11 -9.69 -15.40 -9.61
CA PHE A 11 -9.95 -14.43 -10.68
C PHE A 11 -9.93 -12.99 -10.18
N LEU A 12 -10.57 -12.70 -9.05
CA LEU A 12 -10.56 -11.36 -8.45
C LEU A 12 -9.15 -10.93 -8.01
N ILE A 13 -8.34 -11.86 -7.48
CA ILE A 13 -6.95 -11.59 -7.12
C ILE A 13 -6.13 -11.24 -8.37
N ILE A 14 -6.31 -11.98 -9.48
CA ILE A 14 -5.63 -11.69 -10.75
C ILE A 14 -5.98 -10.28 -11.25
N ILE A 15 -7.27 -9.94 -11.27
CA ILE A 15 -7.72 -8.59 -11.66
C ILE A 15 -7.09 -7.53 -10.76
N ALA A 16 -7.11 -7.74 -9.44
CA ALA A 16 -6.52 -6.80 -8.50
C ALA A 16 -5.02 -6.61 -8.78
N ILE A 17 -4.26 -7.67 -9.02
CA ILE A 17 -2.83 -7.59 -9.38
C ILE A 17 -2.66 -6.77 -10.67
N CYS A 18 -3.42 -7.07 -11.72
CA CYS A 18 -3.35 -6.36 -13.00
C CYS A 18 -3.63 -4.86 -12.84
N VAL A 19 -4.67 -4.49 -12.08
CA VAL A 19 -5.02 -3.09 -11.80
C VAL A 19 -3.90 -2.39 -11.02
N ASN A 20 -3.31 -3.06 -10.02
CA ASN A 20 -2.21 -2.49 -9.24
C ASN A 20 -0.93 -2.30 -10.07
N ILE A 21 -0.56 -3.28 -10.92
CA ILE A 21 0.60 -3.16 -11.83
C ILE A 21 0.37 -2.03 -12.84
N TYR A 22 -0.83 -1.94 -13.41
CA TYR A 22 -1.19 -0.87 -14.32
C TYR A 22 -1.13 0.50 -13.63
N GLY A 23 -1.69 0.62 -12.42
CA GLY A 23 -1.63 1.83 -11.61
C GLY A 23 -0.19 2.24 -11.30
N PHE A 24 0.66 1.29 -10.91
CA PHE A 24 2.09 1.51 -10.71
C PHE A 24 2.76 2.07 -11.97
N GLY A 25 2.55 1.43 -13.12
CA GLY A 25 3.13 1.86 -14.40
C GLY A 25 2.65 3.24 -14.83
N LEU A 26 1.36 3.52 -14.69
CA LEU A 26 0.76 4.81 -15.02
C LEU A 26 1.36 5.94 -14.18
N PHE A 27 1.46 5.75 -12.86
CA PHE A 27 2.05 6.76 -11.99
C PHE A 27 3.56 6.91 -12.21
N LEU A 28 4.29 5.81 -12.42
CA LEU A 28 5.72 5.86 -12.71
C LEU A 28 6.00 6.63 -14.02
N TRP A 29 5.25 6.33 -15.08
CA TRP A 29 5.31 7.05 -16.34
C TRP A 29 4.98 8.55 -16.16
N TRP A 30 3.93 8.83 -15.41
CA TRP A 30 3.49 10.20 -15.12
C TRP A 30 4.55 11.01 -14.37
N TRP A 31 5.26 10.41 -13.40
CA TRP A 31 6.38 11.08 -12.72
C TRP A 31 7.53 11.41 -13.64
N ILE A 32 7.91 10.46 -14.50
CA ILE A 32 8.99 10.66 -15.47
C ILE A 32 8.64 11.84 -16.39
N LYS A 33 7.35 12.00 -16.73
CA LYS A 33 6.88 13.10 -17.58
C LYS A 33 6.83 14.46 -16.89
N ILE A 34 6.43 14.53 -15.63
CA ILE A 34 6.28 15.81 -14.92
C ILE A 34 7.60 16.30 -14.30
N GLY A 35 8.54 15.39 -13.99
CA GLY A 35 9.83 15.76 -13.39
C GLY A 35 9.73 16.31 -11.95
N ALA A 36 8.52 16.34 -11.37
CA ALA A 36 8.26 16.80 -10.01
C ALA A 36 7.35 15.80 -9.28
N ALA A 37 7.93 14.68 -8.85
CA ALA A 37 7.23 13.74 -7.97
C ALA A 37 7.20 14.30 -6.54
N THR A 38 6.04 14.74 -6.07
CA THR A 38 5.86 15.00 -4.63
C THR A 38 6.02 13.69 -3.86
N GLU A 39 6.53 13.75 -2.63
CA GLU A 39 6.72 12.57 -1.77
C GLU A 39 5.46 11.70 -1.66
N VAL A 40 4.28 12.33 -1.64
CA VAL A 40 2.98 11.63 -1.57
C VAL A 40 2.78 10.71 -2.75
N TYR A 41 3.14 11.16 -3.95
CA TYR A 41 3.02 10.31 -5.12
C TYR A 41 3.93 9.11 -4.97
N ILE A 42 5.19 9.31 -4.57
CA ILE A 42 6.17 8.23 -4.37
C ILE A 42 5.58 7.10 -3.52
N TYR A 43 4.95 7.46 -2.40
CA TYR A 43 4.32 6.46 -1.54
C TYR A 43 3.13 5.76 -2.19
N VAL A 44 2.28 6.46 -2.94
CA VAL A 44 1.11 5.88 -3.62
C VAL A 44 1.55 4.83 -4.65
N THR A 45 2.60 5.09 -5.42
CA THR A 45 3.11 4.14 -6.40
C THR A 45 3.79 2.95 -5.76
N LEU A 46 4.59 3.17 -4.70
CA LEU A 46 5.13 2.05 -3.92
C LEU A 46 4.01 1.21 -3.28
N LEU A 47 2.90 1.82 -2.90
CA LEU A 47 1.71 1.12 -2.39
C LEU A 47 1.07 0.24 -3.47
N PHE A 48 0.93 0.73 -4.70
CA PHE A 48 0.47 -0.09 -5.82
C PHE A 48 1.39 -1.30 -6.06
N LEU A 49 2.70 -1.10 -6.06
CA LEU A 49 3.67 -2.17 -6.23
C LEU A 49 3.60 -3.21 -5.10
N ALA A 50 3.56 -2.76 -3.85
CA ALA A 50 3.45 -3.64 -2.68
C ALA A 50 2.14 -4.43 -2.70
N SER A 51 1.03 -3.80 -3.09
CA SER A 51 -0.28 -4.44 -3.23
C SER A 51 -0.26 -5.53 -4.31
N ALA A 52 0.34 -5.26 -5.47
CA ALA A 52 0.51 -6.27 -6.52
C ALA A 52 1.37 -7.46 -6.04
N PHE A 53 2.46 -7.18 -5.33
CA PHE A 53 3.35 -8.22 -4.80
C PHE A 53 2.65 -9.12 -3.77
N MET A 54 1.89 -8.52 -2.84
CA MET A 54 1.06 -9.27 -1.89
C MET A 54 0.02 -10.15 -2.58
N GLY A 55 -0.63 -9.62 -3.62
CA GLY A 55 -1.57 -10.39 -4.43
C GLY A 55 -0.90 -11.60 -5.10
N ALA A 56 0.30 -11.41 -5.66
CA ALA A 56 1.06 -12.49 -6.31
C ALA A 56 1.47 -13.60 -5.33
N ILE A 57 1.91 -13.23 -4.12
CA ILE A 57 2.22 -14.18 -3.05
C ILE A 57 0.96 -14.96 -2.62
N GLY A 58 -0.17 -14.28 -2.47
CA GLY A 58 -1.46 -14.93 -2.16
C GLY A 58 -1.90 -15.90 -3.26
N LEU A 59 -1.70 -15.52 -4.53
CA LEU A 59 -2.01 -16.39 -5.67
C LEU A 59 -1.11 -17.62 -5.71
N TYR A 60 0.18 -17.46 -5.42
CA TYR A 60 1.12 -18.57 -5.30
C TYR A 60 0.74 -19.53 -4.16
N ALA A 61 0.39 -19.00 -2.98
CA ALA A 61 -0.08 -19.82 -1.87
C ALA A 61 -1.37 -20.58 -2.21
N ASN A 62 -2.32 -19.96 -2.91
CA ASN A 62 -3.53 -20.62 -3.37
C ASN A 62 -3.22 -21.73 -4.40
N ALA A 63 -2.28 -21.49 -5.32
CA ALA A 63 -1.83 -22.50 -6.27
C ALA A 63 -1.20 -23.71 -5.55
N LEU A 64 -0.37 -23.47 -4.53
CA LEU A 64 0.20 -24.54 -3.69
C LEU A 64 -0.89 -25.28 -2.92
N TYR A 65 -1.85 -24.58 -2.31
CA TYR A 65 -2.94 -25.21 -1.57
C TYR A 65 -3.73 -26.22 -2.42
N ASN A 66 -3.92 -25.92 -3.71
CA ASN A 66 -4.66 -26.80 -4.62
C ASN A 66 -3.80 -27.88 -5.28
N SER A 67 -2.47 -27.73 -5.34
CA SER A 67 -1.57 -28.68 -6.03
C SER A 67 -0.76 -29.56 -5.07
N ASP A 68 -0.27 -29.00 -3.98
CA ASP A 68 0.54 -29.67 -2.96
C ASP A 68 0.32 -29.01 -1.58
N ILE A 69 -0.63 -29.58 -0.84
CA ILE A 69 -0.99 -29.12 0.50
C ILE A 69 0.20 -29.17 1.47
N ALA A 70 1.12 -30.13 1.31
CA ALA A 70 2.29 -30.22 2.19
C ALA A 70 3.27 -29.06 1.93
N ALA A 71 3.47 -28.68 0.65
CA ALA A 71 4.25 -27.51 0.29
C ALA A 71 3.59 -26.20 0.76
N TYR A 72 2.25 -26.12 0.72
CA TYR A 72 1.51 -24.98 1.27
C TYR A 72 1.77 -24.76 2.76
N TYR A 73 1.66 -25.80 3.59
CA TYR A 73 1.93 -25.68 5.03
C TYR A 73 3.39 -25.30 5.31
N LYS A 74 4.35 -25.89 4.58
CA LYS A 74 5.77 -25.49 4.67
C LYS A 74 5.98 -24.02 4.33
N LEU A 75 5.27 -23.49 3.33
CA LEU A 75 5.35 -22.08 2.98
C LEU A 75 4.82 -21.22 4.13
N ILE A 76 3.63 -21.51 4.67
CA ILE A 76 3.02 -20.69 5.73
C ILE A 76 3.81 -20.73 7.04
N GLU A 77 4.39 -21.88 7.37
CA GLU A 77 5.26 -22.03 8.54
C GLU A 77 6.65 -21.42 8.33
N SER A 78 7.03 -21.11 7.08
CA SER A 78 8.32 -20.49 6.81
C SER A 78 8.35 -19.04 7.28
N GLU A 79 9.54 -18.60 7.72
CA GLU A 79 9.76 -17.20 8.05
C GLU A 79 9.44 -16.29 6.85
N LEU A 80 9.77 -16.73 5.63
CA LEU A 80 9.54 -15.98 4.39
C LEU A 80 8.08 -15.54 4.23
N TRP A 81 7.12 -16.37 4.66
CA TRP A 81 5.70 -16.00 4.63
C TRP A 81 5.39 -14.85 5.59
N SER A 82 5.95 -14.89 6.80
CA SER A 82 5.82 -13.80 7.78
C SER A 82 6.45 -12.49 7.27
N TRP A 83 7.59 -12.58 6.58
CA TRP A 83 8.28 -11.43 5.99
C TRP A 83 7.54 -10.82 4.81
N SER A 84 6.64 -11.56 4.14
CA SER A 84 5.92 -11.07 2.97
C SER A 84 5.07 -9.81 3.26
N PHE A 85 4.55 -9.68 4.48
CA PHE A 85 3.71 -8.55 4.89
C PHE A 85 4.51 -7.29 5.27
N VAL A 86 5.79 -7.44 5.60
CA VAL A 86 6.64 -6.37 6.14
C VAL A 86 6.73 -5.17 5.17
N PRO A 87 6.98 -5.35 3.86
CA PRO A 87 7.05 -4.22 2.92
C PRO A 87 5.76 -3.39 2.86
N ALA A 88 4.60 -4.06 2.82
CA ALA A 88 3.31 -3.39 2.75
C ALA A 88 2.99 -2.62 4.04
N VAL A 89 3.30 -3.21 5.20
CA VAL A 89 3.13 -2.56 6.51
C VAL A 89 4.07 -1.36 6.64
N ALA A 90 5.35 -1.51 6.28
CA ALA A 90 6.34 -0.43 6.33
C ALA A 90 5.92 0.78 5.48
N ILE A 91 5.47 0.54 4.24
CA ILE A 91 4.99 1.62 3.35
C ILE A 91 3.78 2.33 3.95
N LYS A 92 2.81 1.59 4.51
CA LYS A 92 1.63 2.19 5.17
C LYS A 92 2.03 3.03 6.39
N PHE A 93 2.94 2.55 7.22
CA PHE A 93 3.46 3.30 8.36
C PHE A 93 4.15 4.60 7.93
N LEU A 94 4.98 4.55 6.89
CA LEU A 94 5.63 5.74 6.34
C LEU A 94 4.62 6.79 5.87
N ILE A 95 3.55 6.36 5.19
CA ILE A 95 2.45 7.25 4.77
C ILE A 95 1.79 7.92 5.98
N ILE A 96 1.43 7.13 7.01
CA ILE A 96 0.73 7.63 8.20
C ILE A 96 1.60 8.65 8.94
N ILE A 97 2.86 8.31 9.22
CA ILE A 97 3.80 9.19 9.94
C ILE A 97 3.94 10.51 9.18
N ARG A 98 4.10 10.47 7.86
CA ARG A 98 4.23 11.67 7.03
C ARG A 98 2.96 12.51 7.02
N MET A 99 1.79 11.89 6.92
CA MET A 99 0.50 12.59 7.04
C MET A 99 0.36 13.27 8.40
N MET A 100 0.70 12.60 9.50
CA MET A 100 0.66 13.17 10.84
C MET A 100 1.60 14.38 10.98
N VAL A 101 2.83 14.28 10.48
CA VAL A 101 3.80 15.40 10.49
C VAL A 101 3.26 16.60 9.70
N LYS A 102 2.66 16.36 8.53
CA LYS A 102 2.06 17.43 7.71
C LYS A 102 0.91 18.12 8.44
N VAL A 103 0.01 17.35 9.06
CA VAL A 103 -1.13 17.88 9.83
C VAL A 103 -0.64 18.67 11.04
N TYR A 104 0.34 18.15 11.78
CA TYR A 104 0.91 18.83 12.94
C TYR A 104 1.53 20.17 12.56
N ARG A 105 2.33 20.19 11.48
CA ARG A 105 2.97 21.42 11.00
C ARG A 105 1.93 22.45 10.53
N SER A 106 0.89 22.01 9.82
CA SER A 106 -0.22 22.88 9.39
C SER A 106 -0.92 23.54 10.57
N ARG A 107 -1.24 22.77 11.62
CA ARG A 107 -1.87 23.31 12.83
C ARG A 107 -0.96 24.29 13.57
N LEU A 108 0.34 24.03 13.61
CA LEU A 108 1.32 24.93 14.23
C LEU A 108 1.36 26.29 13.52
N TYR A 109 1.32 26.30 12.19
CA TYR A 109 1.22 27.53 11.41
C TYR A 109 -0.08 28.28 11.68
N ASP A 110 -1.23 27.59 11.74
CA ASP A 110 -2.52 28.24 12.03
C ASP A 110 -2.59 28.85 13.43
N ILE A 111 -1.91 28.25 14.41
CA ILE A 111 -1.82 28.79 15.78
C ILE A 111 -0.95 30.05 15.78
N ASN A 112 0.21 30.01 15.12
CA ASN A 112 1.17 31.13 15.09
C ASN A 112 0.72 32.28 14.18
N ALA A 113 -0.15 32.03 13.21
CA ALA A 113 -0.65 33.04 12.26
C ALA A 113 -1.86 33.83 12.78
N ARG A 114 -2.41 33.50 13.96
CA ARG A 114 -3.47 34.32 14.59
C ARG A 114 -2.81 35.42 15.44
N PRO A 115 -2.77 36.69 14.98
CA PRO A 115 -2.35 37.79 15.84
C PRO A 115 -3.25 37.82 17.08
N ASP A 116 -2.64 37.97 18.26
CA ASP A 116 -3.31 37.94 19.55
C ASP A 116 -4.39 39.03 19.57
N ARG A 117 -5.67 38.63 19.45
CA ARG A 117 -6.83 39.52 19.53
C ARG A 117 -7.04 40.08 20.95
N ARG A 118 -6.05 40.00 21.84
CA ARG A 118 -6.12 40.55 23.19
C ARG A 118 -5.91 42.06 23.27
N ASP A 119 -5.32 42.67 22.25
CA ASP A 119 -4.97 44.09 22.32
C ASP A 119 -6.05 45.05 21.76
N SER A 120 -7.14 44.54 21.16
CA SER A 120 -8.18 45.41 20.57
C SER A 120 -9.33 45.77 21.53
N LYS A 121 -9.15 45.58 22.85
CA LYS A 121 -10.16 45.87 23.89
C LYS A 121 -9.62 46.78 25.01
N LYS A 122 -8.70 47.68 24.70
CA LYS A 122 -8.33 48.78 25.59
C LYS A 122 -8.67 50.12 24.94
#